data_AF-A0A7X6UQT8-F1
#
_entry.id   AF-A0A7X6UQT8-F1
#
_cell.length_a   1.000
_cell.length_b   1.000
_cell.length_c   1.000
_cell.angle_alpha   90.00
_cell.angle_beta   90.00
_cell.angle_gamma   90.00
#
_symmetry.space_group_name_H-M   'P 1'
#
loop_
_entity.id
_entity.type
_entity.pdbx_description
1 polymer ?
#
loop_
_entity_poly.entity_id
_entity_poly.type
_entity_poly.pdbx_seq_one_letter_code
_entity_poly.pdbx_strand_id
1 'polypeptide(L)'
;MKLVRFGSPGFERPGVWLENAPGLDGNAILDVRAMAFDMEDFNEHFFKTSGLARVAALLKEKNLKFVSAEGVRLGPPIANPAAIICMGGNYSDHVKESASIMPKNPVFFSKATTAI
;
A
#
# COMPACT_ATOMS: atom_id res chain seq x y z
N MET A 1 -1.99 -3.75 10.88
CA MET A 1 -0.87 -2.99 10.28
C MET A 1 -1.34 -2.42 8.96
N LYS A 2 -1.16 -1.12 8.73
CA LYS A 2 -1.55 -0.43 7.49
C LYS A 2 -0.29 -0.02 6.74
N LEU A 3 0.00 -0.67 5.60
CA LEU A 3 1.19 -0.39 4.80
C LEU A 3 0.93 0.77 3.84
N VAL A 4 1.86 1.71 3.74
CA VAL A 4 1.78 2.87 2.84
C VAL A 4 3.11 3.13 2.15
N ARG A 5 3.07 3.74 0.98
CA ARG A 5 4.26 4.32 0.34
C ARG A 5 4.09 5.84 0.33
N PHE A 6 5.12 6.59 0.70
CA PHE A 6 5.02 8.04 0.90
C PHE A 6 6.27 8.79 0.40
N GLY A 7 6.11 10.03 -0.05
CA GLY A 7 7.21 10.86 -0.59
C GLY A 7 6.86 11.51 -1.93
N SER A 8 7.84 12.08 -2.64
CA SER A 8 7.62 12.63 -3.99
C SER A 8 7.33 11.54 -5.01
N PRO A 9 6.59 11.83 -6.11
CA PRO A 9 6.36 10.86 -7.18
C PRO A 9 7.66 10.23 -7.69
N GLY A 10 7.74 8.91 -7.72
CA GLY A 10 8.91 8.15 -8.16
C GLY A 10 10.02 7.99 -7.10
N PHE A 11 9.88 8.62 -5.93
CA PHE A 11 10.81 8.55 -4.80
C PHE A 11 10.10 8.14 -3.50
N GLU A 12 9.01 7.40 -3.62
CA GLU A 12 8.27 6.93 -2.46
C GLU A 12 9.12 5.97 -1.62
N ARG A 13 8.89 6.00 -0.31
CA ARG A 13 9.51 5.11 0.67
C ARG A 13 8.44 4.24 1.34
N PRO A 14 8.78 3.00 1.71
CA PRO A 14 7.87 2.12 2.45
C PRO A 14 7.63 2.67 3.86
N GLY A 15 6.38 2.57 4.33
CA GLY A 15 5.97 3.06 5.63
C GLY A 15 4.82 2.27 6.24
N VAL A 16 4.61 2.47 7.55
CA VAL A 16 3.43 1.96 8.25
C VAL A 16 2.62 3.14 8.76
N TRP A 17 1.36 3.23 8.36
CA TRP A 17 0.43 4.22 8.88
C TRP A 17 0.04 3.87 10.31
N LEU A 18 0.19 4.86 11.19
CA LEU A 18 -0.10 4.77 12.61
C LEU A 18 -1.10 5.86 12.98
N GLU A 19 -2.18 5.44 13.62
CA GLU A 19 -3.14 6.35 14.23
C GLU A 19 -2.66 6.66 15.65
N ASN A 20 -2.59 7.94 16.01
CA ASN A 20 -2.23 8.41 17.35
C ASN A 20 -0.87 7.88 17.84
N ALA A 21 0.19 8.11 17.06
CA ALA A 21 1.53 7.67 17.44
C ALA A 21 2.01 8.38 18.72
N PRO A 22 2.72 7.70 19.64
CA PRO A 22 3.18 8.32 20.88
C PRO A 22 4.03 9.57 20.62
N GLY A 23 3.66 10.69 21.22
CA GLY A 23 4.41 11.95 21.13
C GLY A 23 4.14 12.78 19.87
N LEU A 24 3.13 12.43 19.06
CA LEU A 24 2.67 13.22 17.92
C LEU A 24 1.17 13.48 18.04
N ASP A 25 0.77 14.72 17.78
CA ASP A 25 -0.63 15.07 17.60
C ASP A 25 -1.07 14.60 16.20
N GLY A 26 -1.98 13.61 16.15
CA GLY A 26 -2.55 13.09 14.92
C GLY A 26 -1.91 11.81 14.38
N ASN A 27 -2.04 11.61 13.06
CA ASN A 27 -1.54 10.41 12.39
C ASN A 27 -0.06 10.55 12.06
N ALA A 28 0.66 9.43 12.09
CA ALA A 28 2.06 9.37 11.74
C ALA A 28 2.34 8.22 10.78
N ILE A 29 3.51 8.28 10.13
CA ILE A 29 4.02 7.18 9.33
C ILE A 29 5.34 6.74 9.94
N LEU A 30 5.44 5.47 10.33
CA LEU A 30 6.73 4.85 10.60
C LEU A 30 7.49 4.75 9.28
N ASP A 31 8.65 5.38 9.20
CA ASP A 31 9.52 5.30 8.04
C ASP A 31 10.32 3.99 8.11
N VAL A 32 9.90 2.99 7.34
CA VAL A 32 10.52 1.66 7.35
C VAL A 32 11.98 1.74 6.91
N ARG A 33 12.32 2.63 5.97
CA ARG A 33 13.70 2.80 5.48
C ARG A 33 14.59 3.47 6.54
N ALA A 34 14.04 4.39 7.32
CA ALA A 34 14.77 5.01 8.44
C ALA A 34 14.97 4.03 9.62
N MET A 35 14.12 3.03 9.75
CA MET A 35 14.26 1.96 10.75
C MET A 35 15.21 0.85 10.32
N ALA A 36 15.11 0.43 9.05
CA ALA A 36 15.91 -0.65 8.47
C ALA A 36 16.29 -0.26 7.03
N PHE A 37 17.52 0.21 6.84
CA PHE A 37 18.01 0.72 5.57
C PHE A 37 17.98 -0.35 4.45
N ASP A 38 18.24 -1.61 4.82
CA ASP A 38 18.27 -2.79 3.95
C ASP A 38 16.87 -3.35 3.62
N MET A 39 15.80 -2.81 4.21
CA MET A 39 14.45 -3.25 3.90
C MET A 39 14.07 -2.88 2.47
N GLU A 40 13.46 -3.82 1.76
CA GLU A 40 12.95 -3.56 0.42
C GLU A 40 11.74 -2.61 0.46
N ASP A 41 11.43 -2.01 -0.69
CA ASP A 41 10.12 -1.38 -0.86
C ASP A 41 9.02 -2.45 -0.92
N PHE A 42 7.75 -2.06 -0.83
CA PHE A 42 6.61 -2.98 -0.91
C PHE A 42 6.39 -3.49 -2.35
N ASN A 43 7.32 -4.30 -2.82
CA ASN A 43 7.39 -4.90 -4.14
C ASN A 43 7.22 -6.43 -4.06
N GLU A 44 7.33 -7.10 -5.20
CA GLU A 44 7.25 -8.56 -5.29
C GLU A 44 8.18 -9.29 -4.31
N HIS A 45 9.44 -8.87 -4.18
CA HIS A 45 10.41 -9.52 -3.30
C HIS A 45 10.00 -9.41 -1.83
N PHE A 46 9.55 -8.23 -1.40
CA PHE A 46 9.03 -8.01 -0.04
C PHE A 46 7.88 -8.96 0.29
N PHE A 47 6.91 -9.11 -0.62
CA PHE A 47 5.74 -9.96 -0.38
C PHE A 47 6.00 -11.46 -0.55
N LYS A 48 6.99 -11.85 -1.36
CA LYS A 48 7.39 -13.26 -1.53
C LYS A 48 8.27 -13.80 -0.40
N THR A 49 8.93 -12.91 0.34
CA THR A 49 9.81 -13.25 1.46
C THR A 49 9.14 -12.93 2.80
N SER A 50 9.92 -12.76 3.86
CA SER A 50 9.42 -12.46 5.20
C SER A 50 9.17 -10.96 5.44
N GLY A 51 8.93 -10.14 4.40
CA GLY A 51 8.81 -8.69 4.52
C GLY A 51 7.77 -8.24 5.55
N LEU A 52 6.57 -8.83 5.54
CA LEU A 52 5.52 -8.51 6.51
C LEU A 52 5.93 -8.83 7.96
N ALA A 53 6.59 -9.97 8.17
CA ALA A 53 7.06 -10.38 9.48
C ALA A 53 8.20 -9.46 9.97
N ARG A 54 9.10 -9.04 9.07
CA ARG A 54 10.16 -8.08 9.37
C ARG A 54 9.58 -6.72 9.78
N VAL A 55 8.59 -6.20 9.06
CA VAL A 55 7.92 -4.93 9.46
C VAL A 55 7.17 -5.07 10.78
N ALA A 56 6.50 -6.20 11.02
CA ALA A 56 5.85 -6.47 12.30
C ALA A 56 6.85 -6.55 13.48
N ALA A 57 8.07 -7.04 13.23
CA ALA A 57 9.15 -7.03 14.21
C ALA A 57 9.67 -5.60 14.45
N LEU A 58 9.87 -4.81 13.39
CA LEU A 58 10.29 -3.41 13.50
C LEU A 58 9.33 -2.57 14.36
N LEU A 59 8.03 -2.82 14.30
CA LEU A 59 7.04 -2.12 15.14
C LEU A 59 7.20 -2.39 16.66
N LYS A 60 8.00 -3.39 17.05
CA LYS A 60 8.28 -3.72 18.45
C LYS A 60 9.60 -3.12 18.94
N GLU A 61 10.38 -2.52 18.04
CA GLU A 61 11.65 -1.90 18.38
C GLU A 61 11.48 -0.64 19.21
N LYS A 62 12.55 -0.28 19.93
CA LYS A 62 12.64 1.00 20.64
C LYS A 62 13.10 2.09 19.66
N ASN A 63 12.82 3.37 19.98
CA ASN A 63 13.27 4.54 19.20
C ASN A 63 12.76 4.57 17.75
N LEU A 64 11.49 4.22 17.57
CA LEU A 64 10.80 4.24 16.28
C LEU A 64 10.94 5.61 15.59
N LYS A 65 11.24 5.58 14.28
CA LYS A 65 11.41 6.77 13.44
C LYS A 65 10.13 7.07 12.69
N PHE A 66 9.43 8.10 13.15
CA PHE A 66 8.18 8.55 12.56
C PHE A 66 8.37 9.85 11.80
N VAL A 67 7.50 10.06 10.81
CA VAL A 67 7.21 11.39 10.26
C VAL A 67 5.74 11.71 10.52
N SER A 68 5.41 12.99 10.65
CA SER A 68 4.00 13.42 10.65
C SER A 68 3.35 12.97 9.33
N ALA A 69 2.12 12.45 9.40
CA ALA A 69 1.37 12.13 8.19
C ALA A 69 0.71 13.37 7.57
N GLU A 70 0.65 14.48 8.30
CA GLU A 70 0.07 15.72 7.82
C GLU A 70 0.89 16.32 6.68
N GLY A 71 0.22 16.67 5.57
CA GLY A 71 0.86 17.22 4.37
C GLY A 71 1.73 16.23 3.59
N VAL A 72 1.88 14.98 4.06
CA VAL A 72 2.65 13.96 3.35
C VAL A 72 1.82 13.35 2.23
N ARG A 73 2.36 13.36 1.02
CA ARG A 73 1.75 12.68 -0.13
C ARG A 73 1.92 11.17 -0.02
N LEU A 74 0.82 10.44 -0.11
CA LEU A 74 0.80 9.00 -0.31
C LEU A 74 0.92 8.66 -1.80
N GLY A 75 1.75 7.69 -2.12
CA GLY A 75 1.85 7.11 -3.45
C GLY A 75 1.15 5.76 -3.55
N PRO A 76 1.25 5.11 -4.73
CA PRO A 76 0.73 3.75 -4.93
C PRO A 76 1.31 2.81 -3.87
N PRO A 77 0.47 2.02 -3.16
CA PRO A 77 0.91 1.24 -2.01
C PRO A 77 1.83 0.07 -2.38
N ILE A 78 1.82 -0.35 -3.65
CA ILE A 78 2.65 -1.42 -4.19
C ILE A 78 3.65 -0.81 -5.17
N ALA A 79 4.93 -1.07 -4.95
CA ALA A 79 6.00 -0.68 -5.85
C ALA A 79 6.04 -1.61 -7.06
N ASN A 80 5.81 -1.06 -8.26
CA ASN A 80 5.96 -1.75 -9.55
C ASN A 80 5.34 -3.16 -9.59
N PRO A 81 4.01 -3.30 -9.42
CA PRO A 81 3.37 -4.61 -9.51
C PRO A 81 3.58 -5.23 -10.89
N ALA A 82 3.74 -6.55 -10.96
CA ALA A 82 3.95 -7.26 -12.23
C ALA A 82 2.70 -7.28 -13.12
N ALA A 83 1.51 -7.26 -12.49
CA ALA A 83 0.23 -7.25 -13.19
C ALA A 83 -0.84 -6.56 -12.32
N ILE A 84 -1.82 -5.93 -12.99
CA ILE A 84 -3.03 -5.40 -12.35
C ILE A 84 -4.22 -6.15 -12.96
N ILE A 85 -4.77 -7.10 -12.21
CA ILE A 85 -5.93 -7.89 -12.64
C ILE A 85 -7.19 -7.26 -12.04
N CYS A 86 -8.04 -6.74 -12.91
CA CYS A 86 -9.28 -6.07 -12.58
C CYS A 86 -10.47 -7.02 -12.76
N MET A 87 -11.52 -6.78 -11.97
CA MET A 87 -12.78 -7.52 -12.04
C MET A 87 -13.92 -6.59 -12.45
N GLY A 88 -14.59 -6.93 -13.55
CA GLY A 88 -15.79 -6.23 -14.02
C GLY A 88 -17.07 -6.83 -13.45
N GLY A 89 -18.12 -6.03 -13.36
CA GLY A 89 -19.47 -6.52 -13.03
C GLY A 89 -19.62 -7.12 -11.63
N ASN A 90 -18.81 -6.70 -10.67
CA ASN A 90 -18.79 -7.26 -9.30
C ASN A 90 -19.69 -6.53 -8.29
N TYR A 91 -20.58 -5.65 -8.76
CA TYR A 91 -21.58 -4.95 -7.94
C TYR A 91 -22.92 -4.96 -8.67
N SER A 92 -23.97 -5.48 -8.03
CA SER A 92 -25.27 -5.73 -8.67
C SER A 92 -25.90 -4.47 -9.25
N ASP A 93 -25.81 -3.35 -8.54
CA ASP A 93 -26.46 -2.11 -8.96
C ASP A 93 -25.70 -1.42 -10.09
N HIS A 94 -24.37 -1.51 -10.10
CA HIS A 94 -23.55 -1.06 -11.22
C HIS A 94 -23.81 -1.86 -12.52
N VAL A 95 -24.07 -3.17 -12.38
CA VAL A 95 -24.49 -4.01 -13.52
C VAL A 95 -25.87 -3.59 -14.04
N LYS A 96 -26.82 -3.30 -13.15
CA LYS A 96 -28.16 -2.83 -13.54
C LYS A 96 -28.11 -1.47 -14.27
N GLU A 97 -27.25 -0.55 -13.82
CA GLU A 97 -27.06 0.78 -14.42
C GLU A 97 -26.60 0.70 -15.89
N SER A 98 -25.70 -0.23 -16.18
CA SER A 98 -25.13 -0.41 -17.53
C SER A 98 -26.02 -1.17 -18.50
N ALA A 99 -27.30 -1.41 -18.15
CA ALA A 99 -28.24 -2.26 -18.87
C ALA A 99 -27.66 -3.64 -19.26
N SER A 100 -26.68 -4.10 -18.49
CA SER A 100 -25.91 -5.31 -18.76
C SER A 100 -26.49 -6.48 -17.97
N ILE A 101 -26.39 -7.68 -18.53
CA ILE A 101 -26.81 -8.90 -17.84
C ILE A 101 -25.77 -9.25 -16.78
N MET A 102 -26.22 -9.64 -15.58
CA MET A 102 -25.33 -10.13 -14.53
C MET A 102 -24.50 -11.32 -15.06
N PRO A 103 -23.17 -11.23 -15.04
CA PRO A 103 -22.34 -12.26 -15.62
C PRO A 103 -22.44 -13.55 -14.78
N LYS A 104 -22.53 -14.70 -15.45
CA LYS A 104 -22.59 -16.01 -14.77
C LYS A 104 -21.25 -16.45 -14.16
N ASN A 105 -20.14 -15.82 -14.59
CA ASN A 105 -18.79 -16.07 -14.13
C ASN A 105 -18.04 -14.74 -13.93
N PRO A 106 -16.99 -14.70 -13.09
CA PRO A 106 -16.18 -13.49 -12.93
C PRO A 106 -15.58 -13.01 -14.26
N VAL A 107 -15.67 -11.72 -14.52
CA VAL A 107 -15.10 -11.09 -15.71
C VAL A 107 -13.77 -10.45 -15.34
N PHE A 108 -12.66 -11.01 -15.84
CA PHE A 108 -11.32 -10.49 -15.60
C PHE A 108 -10.79 -9.72 -16.82
N PHE A 109 -10.08 -8.62 -16.55
CA PHE A 109 -9.30 -7.89 -17.54
C PHE A 109 -8.07 -7.29 -16.87
N SER A 110 -7.09 -6.82 -17.64
CA SER A 110 -5.86 -6.23 -17.09
C SER A 110 -5.76 -4.74 -17.35
N LYS A 111 -5.12 -4.00 -16.44
CA LYS A 111 -4.59 -2.66 -16.72
C LYS A 111 -3.08 -2.73 -16.86
N ALA A 112 -2.53 -1.94 -17.77
CA ALA A 112 -1.08 -1.77 -17.89
C ALA A 112 -0.52 -1.21 -16.57
N THR A 113 0.66 -1.67 -16.17
CA THR A 113 1.34 -1.21 -14.94
C THR A 113 1.75 0.26 -15.02
N THR A 114 1.91 0.78 -16.23
CA THR A 114 2.15 2.21 -16.52
C THR A 114 0.92 3.09 -16.32
N ALA A 115 -0.24 2.51 -15.99
CA ALA A 115 -1.45 3.26 -15.65
C ALA A 115 -1.57 3.57 -14.14
N ILE A 116 -0.54 3.22 -13.36
CA ILE A 116 -0.37 3.55 -11.94
C ILE A 116 0.17 4.97 -11.80
#